data_AF-A0A7R9F6F0-F1
#
_entry.id   AF-A0A7R9F6F0-F1
#
_cell.length_a   1.000
_cell.length_b   1.000
_cell.length_c   1.000
_cell.angle_alpha   90.00
_cell.angle_beta   90.00
_cell.angle_gamma   90.00
#
_symmetry.space_group_name_H-M   'P 1'
#
loop_
_entity.id
_entity.type
_entity.pdbx_description
1 polymer ?
#
loop_
_entity_poly.entity_id
_entity_poly.type
_entity_poly.pdbx_seq_one_letter_code
_entity_poly.pdbx_strand_id
1 'polypeptide(L)'
;MFNITNLMNKITDRGHDREVPGKSSQDDTPSDQSAEGFLCPKCLKAFPTPENLQSHYETDHEADEHSIASQESGSSYGVQATNQQTSDLFLYTERGSTQEIKGAHQVQGPSLEEIAELRMRLHEALANNVHLEQEKKHLEQKAAQLAQDYVTVKAHSDEGDSIQLSMKERLKVLEAHVAHRESIDDTAVLRQELVQVQRVMDELNQERERERDELKTELDLYKEKYGDIHKETSRKDNIESLSLLLTTTKDELLKLQKVHTELLDNIQANEGSSTALQQLNQMNRQGIYQLLRHKGDTLHSLARLNPWTLEMIYAVLIKEHHFQELSFQIENLHLQHTEKDLEIDSLKKTLQEKTEKLAETANTIHGLEKNTSELEKLPSAVSCELSVSTKEAMGVLYYRTELSHLRIIIEKNMMEFKTNLEVEMSDLSIDCNTKVSELSEMIFNMKIDLESACTDAKNYKLQLSENAKLHEELKQNYESLLMLCSVEVKEENVRVELWNEINEVLNACEPGNKKLFWKWLNITKQELQGNTYGIQNERGEMIWD
;
A
#
# COMPACT_ATOMS: atom_id res chain seq x y z
N MET A 1 14.01 -12.03 35.96
CA MET A 1 13.42 -11.11 34.95
C MET A 1 14.48 -10.07 34.61
N PHE A 2 15.16 -10.23 33.48
CA PHE A 2 16.17 -9.28 33.01
C PHE A 2 15.52 -8.30 32.03
N ASN A 3 15.77 -7.01 32.23
CA ASN A 3 15.06 -5.90 31.60
C ASN A 3 15.72 -5.53 30.25
N ILE A 4 15.14 -5.99 29.14
CA ILE A 4 15.70 -5.91 27.77
C ILE A 4 15.42 -4.55 27.09
N THR A 5 14.62 -3.67 27.69
CA THR A 5 14.19 -2.40 27.06
C THR A 5 15.27 -1.33 26.94
N ASN A 6 16.44 -1.46 27.59
CA ASN A 6 17.51 -0.44 27.51
C ASN A 6 18.58 -0.67 26.44
N LEU A 7 18.54 -1.78 25.69
CA LEU A 7 19.55 -2.04 24.64
C LEU A 7 19.10 -1.58 23.23
N MET A 8 17.79 -1.47 22.98
CA MET A 8 17.27 -1.14 21.64
C MET A 8 17.38 0.34 21.25
N ASN A 9 17.53 1.27 22.20
CA ASN A 9 17.63 2.71 21.89
C ASN A 9 19.06 3.18 21.54
N LYS A 10 20.05 2.29 21.49
CA LYS A 10 21.47 2.69 21.25
C LYS A 10 22.01 2.29 19.88
N ILE A 11 21.23 1.58 19.06
CA ILE A 11 21.68 1.04 17.75
C ILE A 11 21.08 1.84 16.57
N THR A 12 20.03 2.62 16.77
CA THR A 12 19.36 3.39 15.69
C THR A 12 19.97 4.77 15.39
N ASP A 13 20.93 5.28 16.18
CA ASP A 13 21.49 6.64 16.03
C ASP A 13 22.88 6.72 15.38
N ARG A 14 23.38 5.66 14.74
CA ARG A 14 24.69 5.68 14.03
C ARG A 14 24.61 5.66 12.51
N GLY A 15 23.45 5.99 11.96
CA GLY A 15 23.12 5.77 10.55
C GLY A 15 22.75 7.00 9.72
N HIS A 16 23.22 8.21 10.04
CA HIS A 16 23.09 9.36 9.14
C HIS A 16 24.17 10.39 9.44
N ASP A 17 25.14 10.52 8.54
CA ASP A 17 25.65 11.79 8.02
C ASP A 17 26.80 11.50 7.05
N ARG A 18 26.45 11.49 5.76
CA ARG A 18 27.38 11.70 4.65
C ARG A 18 27.18 13.12 4.17
N GLU A 19 28.11 14.00 4.49
CA GLU A 19 28.32 15.23 3.72
C GLU A 19 29.81 15.37 3.39
N VAL A 20 30.06 15.62 2.10
CA VAL A 20 31.34 16.06 1.52
C VAL A 20 31.20 17.57 1.33
N PRO A 21 32.20 18.40 1.71
CA PRO A 21 32.92 19.13 0.67
C PRO A 21 34.41 19.46 0.98
N GLY A 22 35.25 19.34 -0.06
CA GLY A 22 36.06 20.45 -0.60
C GLY A 22 37.22 21.09 0.20
N LYS A 23 38.45 20.64 -0.08
CA LYS A 23 39.64 21.40 -0.56
C LYS A 23 39.95 22.83 -0.03
N SER A 24 41.02 22.95 0.78
CA SER A 24 41.97 24.09 0.86
C SER A 24 43.24 23.62 1.61
N SER A 25 44.40 23.47 0.98
CA SER A 25 45.52 24.44 0.86
C SER A 25 46.19 24.84 2.19
N GLN A 26 47.43 24.37 2.34
CA GLN A 26 48.59 24.92 3.06
C GLN A 26 48.42 25.35 4.53
N ASP A 27 49.07 24.62 5.45
CA ASP A 27 50.19 25.17 6.24
C ASP A 27 51.02 24.05 6.92
N ASP A 28 52.26 24.38 7.19
CA ASP A 28 53.43 23.53 7.42
C ASP A 28 53.55 22.84 8.81
N THR A 29 54.45 21.85 8.82
CA THR A 29 55.22 21.25 9.95
C THR A 29 54.70 19.94 10.58
N PRO A 30 55.61 19.07 11.06
CA PRO A 30 56.62 18.36 10.28
C PRO A 30 56.37 16.85 10.35
N SER A 31 56.60 16.19 9.22
CA SER A 31 56.94 14.77 9.01
C SER A 31 57.19 13.92 10.28
N ASP A 32 56.12 13.47 10.93
CA ASP A 32 56.09 12.15 11.58
C ASP A 32 56.05 11.10 10.45
N GLN A 33 57.20 10.90 9.83
CA GLN A 33 57.45 9.67 9.09
C GLN A 33 57.47 8.56 10.14
N SER A 34 56.33 7.90 10.22
CA SER A 34 56.14 6.55 10.73
C SER A 34 57.44 5.77 10.63
N ALA A 35 57.93 5.27 11.76
CA ALA A 35 59.16 4.51 11.91
C ALA A 35 59.05 3.11 11.25
N GLU A 36 58.75 3.08 9.97
CA GLU A 36 58.79 1.90 9.10
C GLU A 36 60.03 2.04 8.22
N GLY A 37 61.20 1.77 8.81
CA GLY A 37 62.49 1.84 8.12
C GLY A 37 63.54 1.02 8.83
N PHE A 38 64.57 0.62 8.08
CA PHE A 38 65.70 -0.14 8.60
C PHE A 38 66.61 0.80 9.40
N LEU A 39 66.84 0.49 10.68
CA LEU A 39 67.68 1.30 11.55
C LEU A 39 69.14 0.81 11.50
N CYS A 40 70.09 1.74 11.36
CA CYS A 40 71.50 1.41 11.49
C CYS A 40 71.84 1.12 12.96
N PRO A 41 72.35 -0.07 13.31
CA PRO A 41 72.65 -0.42 14.71
C PRO A 41 73.81 0.38 15.31
N LYS A 42 74.69 0.98 14.48
CA LYS A 42 75.83 1.79 14.96
C LYS A 42 75.45 3.24 15.28
N CYS A 43 74.54 3.86 14.53
CA CYS A 43 74.21 5.29 14.69
C CYS A 43 72.72 5.60 14.84
N LEU A 44 71.84 4.58 14.79
CA LEU A 44 70.38 4.65 14.96
C LEU A 44 69.65 5.55 13.95
N LYS A 45 70.26 5.85 12.81
CA LYS A 45 69.58 6.52 11.69
C LYS A 45 68.64 5.53 10.97
N ALA A 46 67.45 6.00 10.61
CA ALA A 46 66.45 5.22 9.87
C ALA A 46 66.63 5.38 8.36
N PHE A 47 66.51 4.28 7.63
CA PHE A 47 66.63 4.23 6.18
C PHE A 47 65.38 3.59 5.56
N PRO A 48 64.87 4.12 4.44
CA PRO A 48 63.63 3.64 3.82
C PRO A 48 63.78 2.28 3.13
N THR A 49 65.00 1.86 2.80
CA THR A 49 65.30 0.59 2.11
C THR A 49 66.56 -0.07 2.68
N PRO A 50 66.69 -1.41 2.62
CA PRO A 50 67.86 -2.11 3.15
C PRO A 50 69.14 -1.80 2.36
N GLU A 51 69.05 -1.49 1.06
CA GLU A 51 70.21 -1.11 0.24
C GLU A 51 70.80 0.24 0.68
N ASN A 52 69.95 1.19 1.09
CA ASN A 52 70.40 2.48 1.60
C ASN A 52 71.05 2.34 2.98
N LEU A 53 70.54 1.43 3.83
CA LEU A 53 71.18 1.09 5.09
C LEU A 53 72.56 0.45 4.85
N GLN A 54 72.64 -0.51 3.92
CA GLN A 54 73.89 -1.20 3.59
C GLN A 54 74.94 -0.21 3.07
N SER A 55 74.59 0.64 2.10
CA SER A 55 75.50 1.67 1.58
C SER A 55 75.98 2.64 2.67
N HIS A 56 75.10 3.05 3.59
CA HIS A 56 75.49 3.86 4.75
C HIS A 56 76.43 3.11 5.70
N TYR A 57 76.17 1.83 5.97
CA TYR A 57 77.02 1.02 6.84
C TYR A 57 78.43 0.83 6.24
N GLU A 58 78.52 0.57 4.94
CA GLU A 58 79.79 0.46 4.22
C GLU A 58 80.55 1.80 4.21
N THR A 59 79.87 2.91 3.86
CA THR A 59 80.56 4.20 3.69
C THR A 59 80.96 4.87 5.02
N ASP A 60 80.07 4.87 6.01
CA ASP A 60 80.26 5.64 7.26
C ASP A 60 80.80 4.79 8.41
N HIS A 61 80.82 3.45 8.28
CA HIS A 61 81.20 2.53 9.36
C HIS A 61 82.21 1.44 9.01
N GLU A 62 82.62 1.25 7.74
CA GLU A 62 83.77 0.38 7.41
C GLU A 62 85.13 1.06 7.62
N ALA A 63 85.18 2.38 7.80
CA ALA A 63 86.44 3.09 8.03
C ALA A 63 87.14 2.71 9.35
N ASP A 64 86.47 2.01 10.26
CA ASP A 64 87.03 1.59 11.56
C ASP A 64 87.53 0.13 11.60
N GLU A 65 87.39 -0.66 10.52
CA GLU A 65 87.87 -2.06 10.45
C GLU A 65 89.00 -2.29 9.44
N HIS A 66 89.71 -1.23 9.03
CA HIS A 66 90.97 -1.34 8.29
C HIS A 66 92.15 -0.85 9.13
N SER A 67 92.42 -1.62 10.18
CA SER A 67 93.74 -1.78 10.77
C SER A 67 93.88 -3.23 11.21
N ILE A 68 94.28 -4.09 10.26
CA ILE A 68 95.10 -5.32 10.38
C ILE A 68 94.78 -6.19 9.14
N ALA A 69 95.43 -5.87 8.01
CA ALA A 69 95.65 -6.82 6.92
C ALA A 69 96.81 -6.30 6.05
N SER A 70 98.02 -6.76 6.38
CA SER A 70 99.28 -6.77 5.60
C SER A 70 100.32 -7.32 6.60
N GLN A 71 100.91 -8.50 6.48
CA GLN A 71 101.66 -9.03 5.35
C GLN A 71 101.85 -10.55 5.50
N GLU A 72 101.87 -11.24 4.36
CA GLU A 72 102.51 -12.52 4.16
C GLU A 72 103.98 -12.51 4.61
N SER A 73 104.48 -13.63 5.16
CA SER A 73 105.70 -14.34 4.69
C SER A 73 106.37 -15.20 5.78
N GLY A 74 106.59 -16.48 5.45
CA GLY A 74 107.84 -17.17 5.80
C GLY A 74 107.85 -18.14 6.99
N SER A 75 108.36 -19.35 6.67
CA SER A 75 109.01 -20.34 7.56
C SER A 75 108.06 -21.37 8.19
N SER A 76 107.96 -22.60 7.66
CA SER A 76 108.97 -23.69 7.67
C SER A 76 109.28 -24.22 9.07
N TYR A 77 109.31 -25.55 9.17
CA TYR A 77 109.41 -26.46 10.35
C TYR A 77 108.06 -26.67 11.07
N GLY A 78 107.34 -27.80 11.00
CA GLY A 78 107.72 -29.16 10.64
C GLY A 78 108.29 -29.92 11.83
N VAL A 79 107.45 -30.50 12.69
CA VAL A 79 107.78 -31.71 13.47
C VAL A 79 106.52 -32.56 13.63
N GLN A 80 106.61 -33.77 13.07
CA GLN A 80 105.61 -34.82 13.05
C GLN A 80 105.45 -35.51 14.41
N ALA A 81 104.27 -36.10 14.58
CA ALA A 81 104.00 -37.20 15.48
C ALA A 81 104.91 -38.42 15.22
N THR A 82 105.56 -38.92 16.27
CA THR A 82 106.10 -40.28 16.55
C THR A 82 106.68 -40.19 17.97
N ASN A 83 106.57 -41.10 18.94
CA ASN A 83 106.42 -42.54 18.92
C ASN A 83 106.02 -43.05 20.33
N GLN A 84 105.25 -44.13 20.35
CA GLN A 84 105.26 -45.15 21.40
C GLN A 84 106.56 -45.98 21.33
N GLN A 85 106.86 -46.68 22.42
CA GLN A 85 107.91 -47.71 22.61
C GLN A 85 109.33 -47.22 22.90
N THR A 86 109.79 -47.45 24.13
CA THR A 86 111.00 -48.25 24.43
C THR A 86 111.03 -48.60 25.93
N SER A 87 110.50 -49.79 26.22
CA SER A 87 111.01 -50.65 27.29
C SER A 87 112.31 -51.30 26.77
N ASP A 88 113.19 -51.64 27.70
CA ASP A 88 114.31 -52.58 27.58
C ASP A 88 115.64 -52.08 26.98
N LEU A 89 116.70 -52.60 27.62
CA LEU A 89 118.07 -52.79 27.12
C LEU A 89 119.07 -51.63 27.27
N PHE A 90 119.88 -51.64 28.35
CA PHE A 90 121.32 -51.93 28.24
C PHE A 90 121.99 -52.05 29.64
N LEU A 91 122.45 -53.27 29.94
CA LEU A 91 123.50 -53.60 30.91
C LEU A 91 124.86 -53.59 30.19
N TYR A 92 125.95 -53.55 30.98
CA TYR A 92 127.39 -53.63 30.64
C TYR A 92 128.07 -52.28 30.29
N THR A 93 129.35 -52.00 30.54
CA THR A 93 130.49 -52.51 31.37
C THR A 93 131.70 -51.64 30.98
N GLU A 94 132.58 -51.27 31.92
CA GLU A 94 134.05 -51.06 31.76
C GLU A 94 134.54 -50.35 33.04
N ARG A 95 135.39 -50.84 33.97
CA ARG A 95 136.37 -51.93 34.11
C ARG A 95 137.54 -51.94 33.11
N GLY A 96 138.64 -51.30 33.52
CA GLY A 96 140.02 -51.68 33.19
C GLY A 96 140.90 -50.49 32.79
N SER A 97 141.88 -50.08 33.61
CA SER A 97 143.25 -50.65 33.68
C SER A 97 144.23 -49.76 32.90
N THR A 98 145.19 -49.10 33.57
CA THR A 98 146.65 -49.35 33.55
C THR A 98 147.32 -47.95 33.51
N GLN A 99 148.52 -47.64 33.96
CA GLN A 99 149.74 -48.41 34.08
C GLN A 99 150.74 -47.63 34.96
N GLU A 100 151.64 -48.36 35.57
CA GLU A 100 152.75 -47.93 36.41
C GLU A 100 153.74 -46.99 35.70
N ILE A 101 154.25 -45.98 36.41
CA ILE A 101 155.63 -45.49 36.22
C ILE A 101 156.29 -45.43 37.60
N LYS A 102 157.19 -46.39 37.86
CA LYS A 102 158.17 -46.38 38.95
C LYS A 102 159.53 -45.99 38.38
N GLY A 103 160.21 -45.08 39.08
CA GLY A 103 161.64 -44.76 38.93
C GLY A 103 161.81 -43.25 38.80
N ALA A 104 162.59 -42.54 39.61
CA ALA A 104 163.43 -42.87 40.75
C ALA A 104 163.71 -41.54 41.48
N HIS A 105 164.04 -41.61 42.77
CA HIS A 105 164.80 -40.66 43.59
C HIS A 105 164.63 -39.16 43.29
N GLN A 106 164.15 -38.35 44.23
CA GLN A 106 164.93 -37.95 45.40
C GLN A 106 164.01 -37.30 46.45
N VAL A 107 164.33 -37.55 47.71
CA VAL A 107 163.70 -36.98 48.89
C VAL A 107 163.70 -35.44 48.85
N GLN A 108 162.53 -34.85 48.69
CA GLN A 108 162.10 -33.65 49.39
C GLN A 108 160.71 -33.98 49.92
N GLY A 109 160.54 -34.02 51.25
CA GLY A 109 159.21 -34.13 51.83
C GLY A 109 158.34 -33.01 51.27
N PRO A 110 157.05 -33.25 50.96
CA PRO A 110 156.18 -32.20 50.45
C PRO A 110 156.30 -31.01 51.38
N SER A 111 156.66 -29.87 50.81
CA SER A 111 156.66 -28.60 51.53
C SER A 111 155.31 -28.48 52.24
N LEU A 112 155.31 -27.96 53.47
CA LEU A 112 154.07 -27.63 54.19
C LEU A 112 153.08 -26.81 53.33
N GLU A 113 153.61 -26.12 52.31
CA GLU A 113 152.88 -25.33 51.32
C GLU A 113 152.02 -26.15 50.35
N GLU A 114 152.50 -27.28 49.81
CA GLU A 114 151.70 -28.15 48.91
C GLU A 114 150.53 -28.81 49.66
N ILE A 115 150.76 -29.21 50.91
CA ILE A 115 149.72 -29.74 51.80
C ILE A 115 148.67 -28.66 52.09
N ALA A 116 149.08 -27.40 52.26
CA ALA A 116 148.18 -26.28 52.46
C ALA A 116 147.33 -25.98 51.20
N GLU A 117 147.94 -26.01 50.02
CA GLU A 117 147.23 -25.80 48.74
C GLU A 117 146.20 -26.89 48.47
N LEU A 118 146.53 -28.16 48.70
CA LEU A 118 145.59 -29.27 48.58
C LEU A 118 144.43 -29.17 49.57
N ARG A 119 144.68 -28.71 50.80
CA ARG A 119 143.61 -28.44 51.78
C ARG A 119 142.71 -27.30 51.32
N MET A 120 143.28 -26.23 50.75
CA MET A 120 142.51 -25.11 50.21
C MET A 120 141.62 -25.54 49.05
N ARG A 121 142.16 -26.31 48.08
CA ARG A 121 141.36 -26.89 46.98
C ARG A 121 140.28 -27.85 47.46
N LEU A 122 140.56 -28.66 48.48
CA LEU A 122 139.56 -29.53 49.09
C LEU A 122 138.45 -28.71 49.75
N HIS A 123 138.79 -27.65 50.49
CA HIS A 123 137.80 -26.74 51.09
C HIS A 123 136.94 -26.04 50.02
N GLU A 124 137.56 -25.57 48.93
CA GLU A 124 136.85 -24.97 47.79
C GLU A 124 135.94 -25.98 47.09
N ALA A 125 136.41 -27.21 46.86
CA ALA A 125 135.60 -28.29 46.29
C ALA A 125 134.41 -28.66 47.19
N LEU A 126 134.60 -28.69 48.51
CA LEU A 126 133.52 -28.90 49.47
C LEU A 126 132.51 -27.74 49.47
N ALA A 127 132.97 -26.49 49.41
CA ALA A 127 132.10 -25.32 49.30
C ALA A 127 131.28 -25.33 48.00
N ASN A 128 131.92 -25.66 46.88
CA ASN A 128 131.25 -25.81 45.58
C ASN A 128 130.25 -26.97 45.59
N ASN A 129 130.56 -28.08 46.27
CA ASN A 129 129.62 -29.20 46.40
C ASN A 129 128.35 -28.78 47.17
N VAL A 130 128.50 -28.02 48.25
CA VAL A 130 127.36 -27.46 48.99
C VAL A 130 126.53 -26.51 48.12
N HIS A 131 127.17 -25.65 47.32
CA HIS A 131 126.47 -24.76 46.38
C HIS A 131 125.70 -25.54 45.32
N LEU A 132 126.35 -26.51 44.66
CA LEU A 132 125.72 -27.37 43.67
C LEU A 132 124.57 -28.19 44.26
N GLU A 133 124.67 -28.61 45.53
CA GLU A 133 123.58 -29.30 46.21
C GLU A 133 122.39 -28.36 46.50
N GLN A 134 122.65 -27.09 46.82
CA GLN A 134 121.61 -26.06 46.97
C GLN A 134 120.92 -25.75 45.63
N GLU A 135 121.68 -25.57 44.56
CA GLU A 135 121.14 -25.35 43.21
C GLU A 135 120.34 -26.56 42.72
N LYS A 136 120.86 -27.78 42.95
CA LYS A 136 120.14 -29.02 42.65
C LYS A 136 118.80 -29.06 43.39
N LYS A 137 118.77 -28.78 44.69
CA LYS A 137 117.53 -28.71 45.47
C LYS A 137 116.57 -27.64 44.95
N HIS A 138 117.09 -26.48 44.53
CA HIS A 138 116.28 -25.42 43.93
C HIS A 138 115.67 -25.84 42.58
N LEU A 139 116.45 -26.50 41.72
CA LEU A 139 115.96 -27.03 40.44
C LEU A 139 114.95 -28.16 40.64
N GLU A 140 115.17 -29.05 41.61
CA GLU A 140 114.21 -30.10 41.98
C GLU A 140 112.89 -29.51 42.48
N GLN A 141 112.94 -28.46 43.32
CA GLN A 141 111.75 -27.72 43.76
C GLN A 141 111.03 -27.03 42.59
N LYS A 142 111.77 -26.39 41.68
CA LYS A 142 111.19 -25.74 40.49
C LYS A 142 110.57 -26.76 39.54
N ALA A 143 111.21 -27.92 39.35
CA ALA A 143 110.67 -29.01 38.56
C ALA A 143 109.39 -29.58 39.17
N ALA A 144 109.35 -29.74 40.51
CA ALA A 144 108.15 -30.16 41.23
C ALA A 144 107.01 -29.13 41.10
N GLN A 145 107.32 -27.84 41.22
CA GLN A 145 106.34 -26.76 41.04
C GLN A 145 105.77 -26.74 39.61
N LEU A 146 106.63 -26.83 38.58
CA LEU A 146 106.18 -26.87 37.19
C LEU A 146 105.34 -28.12 36.89
N ALA A 147 105.68 -29.26 37.49
CA ALA A 147 104.87 -30.47 37.37
C ALA A 147 103.48 -30.28 38.01
N GLN A 148 103.40 -29.62 39.17
CA GLN A 148 102.14 -29.30 39.84
C GLN A 148 101.30 -28.31 39.02
N ASP A 149 101.92 -27.24 38.51
CA ASP A 149 101.24 -26.23 37.68
C ASP A 149 100.72 -26.87 36.38
N TYR A 150 101.50 -27.75 35.76
CA TYR A 150 101.09 -28.48 34.56
C TYR A 150 99.85 -29.35 34.81
N VAL A 151 99.82 -30.11 35.91
CA VAL A 151 98.64 -30.92 36.30
C VAL A 151 97.43 -30.02 36.54
N THR A 152 97.63 -28.85 37.16
CA THR A 152 96.55 -27.91 37.48
C THR A 152 95.97 -27.28 36.22
N VAL A 153 96.82 -26.81 35.31
CA VAL A 153 96.40 -26.25 34.01
C VAL A 153 95.73 -27.33 33.15
N LYS A 154 96.23 -28.56 33.17
CA LYS A 154 95.63 -29.67 32.45
C LYS A 154 94.23 -30.01 32.98
N ALA A 155 94.06 -30.04 34.30
CA ALA A 155 92.75 -30.24 34.92
C ALA A 155 91.75 -29.15 34.50
N HIS A 156 92.15 -27.87 34.50
CA HIS A 156 91.29 -26.78 34.02
C HIS A 156 90.98 -26.85 32.52
N SER A 157 91.93 -27.27 31.70
CA SER A 157 91.69 -27.51 30.27
C SER A 157 90.64 -28.60 30.07
N ASP A 158 90.74 -29.71 30.81
CA ASP A 158 89.81 -30.84 30.69
C ASP A 158 88.40 -30.48 31.21
N GLU A 159 88.32 -29.66 32.27
CA GLU A 159 87.06 -29.07 32.75
C GLU A 159 86.43 -28.14 31.69
N GLY A 160 87.24 -27.30 31.05
CA GLY A 160 86.80 -26.42 29.95
C GLY A 160 86.24 -27.18 28.76
N ASP A 161 86.93 -28.24 28.33
CA ASP A 161 86.49 -29.12 27.24
C ASP A 161 85.16 -29.83 27.57
N SER A 162 85.01 -30.29 28.82
CA SER A 162 83.77 -30.91 29.31
C SER A 162 82.59 -29.94 29.29
N ILE A 163 82.79 -28.70 29.78
CA ILE A 163 81.77 -27.65 29.74
C ILE A 163 81.41 -27.30 28.28
N GLN A 164 82.41 -27.16 27.41
CA GLN A 164 82.18 -26.87 26.00
C GLN A 164 81.35 -27.96 25.31
N LEU A 165 81.65 -29.23 25.61
CA LEU A 165 80.91 -30.37 25.07
C LEU A 165 79.46 -30.39 25.55
N SER A 166 79.24 -30.14 26.85
CA SER A 166 77.90 -30.01 27.43
C SER A 166 77.09 -28.88 26.78
N MET A 167 77.71 -27.72 26.54
CA MET A 167 77.05 -26.59 25.87
C MET A 167 76.72 -26.91 24.40
N LYS A 168 77.62 -27.60 23.69
CA LYS A 168 77.36 -28.06 22.31
C LYS A 168 76.19 -29.04 22.25
N GLU A 169 76.09 -29.95 23.21
CA GLU A 169 74.95 -30.88 23.28
C GLU A 169 73.64 -30.13 23.57
N ARG A 170 73.66 -29.17 24.50
CA ARG A 170 72.49 -28.32 24.77
C ARG A 170 72.06 -27.49 23.56
N LEU A 171 73.01 -26.95 22.80
CA LEU A 171 72.72 -26.23 21.56
C LEU A 171 72.04 -27.15 20.53
N LYS A 172 72.54 -28.37 20.34
CA LYS A 172 71.89 -29.36 19.45
C LYS A 172 70.45 -29.67 19.86
N VAL A 173 70.19 -29.81 21.17
CA VAL A 173 68.84 -30.03 21.68
C VAL A 173 67.93 -28.83 21.41
N LEU A 174 68.43 -27.60 21.62
CA LEU A 174 67.66 -26.38 21.33
C LEU A 174 67.42 -26.20 19.82
N GLU A 175 68.42 -26.47 18.98
CA GLU A 175 68.28 -26.46 17.52
C GLU A 175 67.22 -27.47 17.05
N ALA A 176 67.24 -28.69 17.61
CA ALA A 176 66.22 -29.69 17.32
C ALA A 176 64.81 -29.25 17.79
N HIS A 177 64.69 -28.61 18.95
CA HIS A 177 63.43 -28.06 19.42
C HIS A 177 62.91 -26.90 18.57
N VAL A 178 63.80 -26.02 18.09
CA VAL A 178 63.44 -24.92 17.19
C VAL A 178 63.03 -25.45 15.82
N ALA A 179 63.74 -26.44 15.29
CA ALA A 179 63.38 -27.12 14.05
C ALA A 179 62.03 -27.86 14.16
N HIS A 180 61.68 -28.38 15.34
CA HIS A 180 60.37 -29.01 15.54
C HIS A 180 59.24 -28.00 15.80
N ARG A 181 59.55 -26.80 16.29
CA ARG A 181 58.62 -25.66 16.39
C ARG A 181 58.47 -24.92 15.06
N GLU A 182 58.48 -25.63 13.94
CA GLU A 182 58.13 -25.02 12.67
C GLU A 182 56.73 -24.41 12.81
N SER A 183 56.68 -23.08 12.79
CA SER A 183 55.49 -22.21 12.77
C SER A 183 54.44 -22.56 11.69
N ILE A 184 54.74 -23.56 10.87
CA ILE A 184 53.87 -24.18 9.88
C ILE A 184 52.64 -24.77 10.55
N ASP A 185 52.77 -25.39 11.73
CA ASP A 185 51.61 -25.99 12.42
C ASP A 185 50.67 -24.92 12.99
N ASP A 186 51.21 -23.90 13.68
CA ASP A 186 50.38 -22.81 14.22
C ASP A 186 49.69 -22.02 13.10
N THR A 187 50.41 -21.73 12.01
CA THR A 187 49.80 -21.02 10.86
C THR A 187 48.78 -21.87 10.12
N ALA A 188 48.96 -23.20 10.05
CA ALA A 188 47.98 -24.11 9.48
C ALA A 188 46.72 -24.22 10.34
N VAL A 189 46.88 -24.35 11.67
CA VAL A 189 45.77 -24.37 12.63
C VAL A 189 45.00 -23.06 12.58
N LEU A 190 45.67 -21.91 12.61
CA LEU A 190 45.00 -20.60 12.52
C LEU A 190 44.26 -20.41 11.19
N ARG A 191 44.82 -20.88 10.07
CA ARG A 191 44.11 -20.86 8.77
C ARG A 191 42.89 -21.76 8.79
N GLN A 192 42.98 -22.94 9.41
CA GLN A 192 41.84 -23.86 9.54
C GLN A 192 40.74 -23.27 10.43
N GLU A 193 41.10 -22.70 11.58
CA GLU A 193 40.17 -22.03 12.49
C GLU A 193 39.52 -20.81 11.83
N LEU A 194 40.27 -20.01 11.07
CA LEU A 194 39.73 -18.88 10.34
C LEU A 194 38.69 -19.32 9.29
N VAL A 195 39.01 -20.35 8.51
CA VAL A 195 38.08 -20.93 7.52
C VAL A 195 36.84 -21.50 8.22
N GLN A 196 37.00 -22.12 9.39
CA GLN A 196 35.89 -22.66 10.17
C GLN A 196 34.98 -21.54 10.70
N VAL A 197 35.56 -20.49 11.30
CA VAL A 197 34.80 -19.32 11.78
C VAL A 197 34.06 -18.65 10.63
N GLN A 198 34.71 -18.51 9.47
CA GLN A 198 34.09 -17.91 8.29
C GLN A 198 32.92 -18.74 7.78
N ARG A 199 33.06 -20.08 7.73
CA ARG A 199 31.95 -20.98 7.38
C ARG A 199 30.78 -20.85 8.36
N VAL A 200 31.04 -20.83 9.67
CA VAL A 200 29.98 -20.66 10.68
C VAL A 200 29.32 -19.29 10.55
N MET A 201 30.09 -18.24 10.25
CA MET A 201 29.55 -16.90 10.03
C MET A 201 28.65 -16.84 8.79
N ASP A 202 29.04 -17.50 7.70
CA ASP A 202 28.24 -17.60 6.48
C ASP A 202 26.95 -18.39 6.73
N GLU A 203 27.02 -19.52 7.44
CA GLU A 203 25.85 -20.32 7.86
C GLU A 203 24.89 -19.50 8.73
N LEU A 204 25.40 -18.76 9.71
CA LEU A 204 24.58 -17.88 10.58
C LEU A 204 23.98 -16.69 9.81
N ASN A 205 24.68 -16.16 8.82
CA ASN A 205 24.14 -15.12 7.95
C ASN A 205 23.02 -15.67 7.05
N GLN A 206 23.19 -16.87 6.51
CA GLN A 206 22.18 -17.55 5.69
C GLN A 206 20.93 -17.91 6.51
N GLU A 207 21.09 -18.37 7.76
CA GLU A 207 19.96 -18.61 8.67
C GLU A 207 19.21 -17.32 8.97
N ARG A 208 19.92 -16.22 9.29
CA ARG A 208 19.30 -14.91 9.53
C ARG A 208 18.58 -14.35 8.30
N GLU A 209 19.05 -14.67 7.10
CA GLU A 209 18.38 -14.30 5.85
C GLU A 209 17.11 -15.12 5.64
N ARG A 210 17.16 -16.45 5.89
CA ARG A 210 15.99 -17.32 5.89
C ARG A 210 14.92 -16.88 6.89
N GLU A 211 15.29 -16.63 8.15
CA GLU A 211 14.35 -16.14 9.18
C GLU A 211 13.73 -14.79 8.78
N ARG A 212 14.51 -13.89 8.15
CA ARG A 212 14.00 -12.60 7.67
C ARG A 212 12.98 -12.78 6.56
N ASP A 213 13.25 -13.67 5.62
CA ASP A 213 12.34 -13.97 4.52
C ASP A 213 11.06 -14.64 5.04
N GLU A 214 11.18 -15.59 5.97
CA GLU A 214 10.04 -16.22 6.66
C GLU A 214 9.18 -15.16 7.37
N LEU A 215 9.78 -14.32 8.22
CA LEU A 215 9.06 -13.24 8.91
C LEU A 215 8.42 -12.24 7.94
N LYS A 216 9.06 -11.96 6.80
CA LYS A 216 8.50 -11.09 5.78
C LYS A 216 7.26 -11.73 5.14
N THR A 217 7.32 -13.02 4.83
CA THR A 217 6.14 -13.75 4.32
C THR A 217 5.00 -13.78 5.33
N GLU A 218 5.29 -14.01 6.61
CA GLU A 218 4.26 -13.95 7.67
C GLU A 218 3.64 -12.57 7.78
N LEU A 219 4.46 -11.51 7.74
CA LEU A 219 3.99 -10.13 7.81
C LEU A 219 3.07 -9.80 6.63
N ASP A 220 3.42 -10.23 5.42
CA ASP A 220 2.60 -10.04 4.23
C ASP A 220 1.28 -10.84 4.31
N LEU A 221 1.31 -12.08 4.83
CA LEU A 221 0.11 -12.86 5.12
C LEU A 221 -0.79 -12.18 6.16
N TYR A 222 -0.21 -11.61 7.22
CA TYR A 222 -0.99 -10.87 8.22
C TYR A 222 -1.60 -9.60 7.62
N LYS A 223 -0.85 -8.84 6.80
CA LYS A 223 -1.40 -7.68 6.09
C LYS A 223 -2.58 -8.05 5.20
N GLU A 224 -2.49 -9.14 4.45
CA GLU A 224 -3.59 -9.64 3.62
C GLU A 224 -4.81 -9.98 4.48
N LYS A 225 -4.62 -10.74 5.58
CA LYS A 225 -5.69 -11.06 6.54
C LYS A 225 -6.34 -9.81 7.14
N TYR A 226 -5.55 -8.81 7.54
CA TYR A 226 -6.09 -7.54 8.05
C TYR A 226 -6.85 -6.76 6.97
N GLY A 227 -6.36 -6.78 5.73
CA GLY A 227 -7.06 -6.20 4.59
C GLY A 227 -8.41 -6.83 4.36
N ASP A 228 -8.51 -8.16 4.47
CA ASP A 228 -9.77 -8.88 4.30
C ASP A 228 -10.76 -8.63 5.45
N ILE A 229 -10.29 -8.65 6.70
CA ILE A 229 -11.11 -8.28 7.86
C ILE A 229 -11.63 -6.83 7.72
N HIS A 230 -10.80 -5.91 7.21
CA HIS A 230 -11.22 -4.54 6.99
C HIS A 230 -12.33 -4.45 5.93
N LYS A 231 -12.17 -5.14 4.78
CA LYS A 231 -13.22 -5.23 3.75
C LYS A 231 -14.52 -5.83 4.32
N GLU A 232 -14.41 -6.87 5.15
CA GLU A 232 -15.56 -7.50 5.79
C GLU A 232 -16.25 -6.59 6.80
N THR A 233 -15.47 -5.80 7.56
CA THR A 233 -16.00 -4.76 8.45
C THR A 233 -16.72 -3.67 7.65
N SER A 234 -16.14 -3.17 6.56
CA SER A 234 -16.82 -2.20 5.69
C SER A 234 -18.10 -2.76 5.06
N ARG A 235 -18.12 -4.06 4.70
CA ARG A 235 -19.35 -4.73 4.25
C ARG A 235 -20.39 -4.77 5.36
N LYS A 236 -20.00 -5.05 6.61
CA LYS A 236 -20.89 -5.05 7.76
C LYS A 236 -21.49 -3.66 8.01
N ASP A 237 -20.69 -2.61 7.96
CA ASP A 237 -21.16 -1.23 8.12
C ASP A 237 -22.15 -0.84 7.01
N ASN A 238 -21.91 -1.27 5.76
CA ASN A 238 -22.84 -1.09 4.66
C ASN A 238 -24.14 -1.87 4.88
N ILE A 239 -24.08 -3.11 5.37
CA ILE A 239 -25.26 -3.91 5.70
C ILE A 239 -26.07 -3.24 6.84
N GLU A 240 -25.40 -2.70 7.85
CA GLU A 240 -26.05 -2.00 8.96
C GLU A 240 -26.73 -0.70 8.49
N SER A 241 -26.07 0.05 7.60
CA SER A 241 -26.67 1.21 6.94
C SER A 241 -27.89 0.84 6.08
N LEU A 242 -27.79 -0.23 5.27
CA LEU A 242 -28.91 -0.75 4.50
C LEU A 242 -30.05 -1.24 5.40
N SER A 243 -29.74 -1.88 6.53
CA SER A 243 -30.73 -2.32 7.51
C SER A 243 -31.48 -1.14 8.13
N LEU A 244 -30.79 -0.04 8.45
CA LEU A 244 -31.42 1.19 8.95
C LEU A 244 -32.33 1.84 7.90
N LEU A 245 -31.91 1.81 6.64
CA LEU A 245 -32.69 2.31 5.51
C LEU A 245 -33.93 1.43 5.26
N LEU A 246 -33.81 0.11 5.46
CA LEU A 246 -34.94 -0.82 5.39
C LEU A 246 -35.95 -0.58 6.52
N THR A 247 -35.50 -0.27 7.74
CA THR A 247 -36.42 0.01 8.85
C THR A 247 -37.16 1.33 8.66
N THR A 248 -36.50 2.36 8.14
CA THR A 248 -37.12 3.66 7.87
C THR A 248 -38.13 3.57 6.73
N THR A 249 -37.79 2.91 5.63
CA THR A 249 -38.73 2.64 4.53
C THR A 249 -39.91 1.79 4.97
N LYS A 250 -39.70 0.81 5.86
CA LYS A 250 -40.79 0.03 6.46
C LYS A 250 -41.74 0.91 7.29
N ASP A 251 -41.21 1.83 8.09
CA ASP A 251 -42.01 2.76 8.88
C ASP A 251 -42.81 3.73 7.99
N GLU A 252 -42.22 4.21 6.91
CA GLU A 252 -42.91 5.01 5.89
C GLU A 252 -44.04 4.23 5.21
N LEU A 253 -43.79 2.96 4.88
CA LEU A 253 -44.79 2.07 4.28
C LEU A 253 -45.96 1.82 5.25
N LEU A 254 -45.69 1.65 6.54
CA LEU A 254 -46.73 1.57 7.57
C LEU A 254 -47.53 2.87 7.69
N LYS A 255 -46.88 4.04 7.62
CA LYS A 255 -47.59 5.34 7.60
C LYS A 255 -48.49 5.46 6.36
N LEU A 256 -47.97 5.13 5.18
CA LEU A 256 -48.73 5.12 3.94
C LEU A 256 -49.89 4.14 3.98
N GLN A 257 -49.68 2.95 4.54
CA GLN A 257 -50.72 1.94 4.72
C GLN A 257 -51.84 2.46 5.64
N LYS A 258 -51.49 3.19 6.71
CA LYS A 258 -52.45 3.83 7.60
C LYS A 258 -53.26 4.92 6.87
N VAL A 259 -52.60 5.76 6.09
CA VAL A 259 -53.28 6.78 5.26
C VAL A 259 -54.20 6.12 4.24
N HIS A 260 -53.76 5.02 3.61
CA HIS A 260 -54.57 4.26 2.67
C HIS A 260 -55.82 3.67 3.34
N THR A 261 -55.71 3.13 4.56
CA THR A 261 -56.89 2.67 5.31
C THR A 261 -57.83 3.82 5.68
N GLU A 262 -57.30 4.97 6.12
CA GLU A 262 -58.11 6.16 6.39
C GLU A 262 -58.82 6.68 5.12
N LEU A 263 -58.15 6.64 3.96
CA LEU A 263 -58.75 6.95 2.67
C LEU A 263 -59.84 5.97 2.27
N LEU A 264 -59.64 4.66 2.47
CA LEU A 264 -60.66 3.65 2.21
C LEU A 264 -61.90 3.86 3.10
N ASP A 265 -61.71 4.11 4.39
CA ASP A 265 -62.81 4.40 5.31
C ASP A 265 -63.55 5.68 4.90
N ASN A 266 -62.81 6.71 4.48
CA ASN A 266 -63.40 7.94 3.93
C ASN A 266 -64.16 7.69 2.64
N ILE A 267 -63.63 6.86 1.72
CA ILE A 267 -64.31 6.48 0.48
C ILE A 267 -65.60 5.74 0.82
N GLN A 268 -65.59 4.78 1.75
CA GLN A 268 -66.80 4.07 2.18
C GLN A 268 -67.82 5.00 2.86
N ALA A 269 -67.37 5.94 3.68
CA ALA A 269 -68.25 6.97 4.26
C ALA A 269 -68.85 7.88 3.17
N ASN A 270 -68.05 8.19 2.14
CA ASN A 270 -68.48 8.97 1.00
C ASN A 270 -69.38 8.17 0.04
N GLU A 271 -69.24 6.85 -0.04
CA GLU A 271 -70.19 5.94 -0.71
C GLU A 271 -71.54 5.90 0.03
N GLY A 272 -71.53 5.92 1.37
CA GLY A 272 -72.74 6.11 2.17
C GLY A 272 -73.41 7.46 1.90
N SER A 273 -72.61 8.51 1.71
CA SER A 273 -73.12 9.83 1.31
C SER A 273 -73.57 9.86 -0.15
N SER A 274 -72.89 9.15 -1.04
CA SER A 274 -73.20 8.99 -2.46
C SER A 274 -74.51 8.23 -2.64
N THR A 275 -74.75 7.16 -1.88
CA THR A 275 -76.02 6.43 -1.90
C THR A 275 -77.18 7.28 -1.38
N ALA A 276 -76.96 8.10 -0.34
CA ALA A 276 -77.94 9.10 0.10
C ALA A 276 -78.21 10.15 -0.98
N LEU A 277 -77.16 10.63 -1.66
CA LEU A 277 -77.26 11.59 -2.76
C LEU A 277 -77.88 10.97 -4.01
N GLN A 278 -77.70 9.66 -4.24
CA GLN A 278 -78.26 8.87 -5.32
C GLN A 278 -79.75 8.59 -5.07
N GLN A 279 -80.15 8.34 -3.82
CA GLN A 279 -81.56 8.32 -3.41
C GLN A 279 -82.21 9.69 -3.58
N LEU A 280 -81.54 10.76 -3.15
CA LEU A 280 -82.01 12.13 -3.36
C LEU A 280 -82.11 12.47 -4.86
N ASN A 281 -81.12 12.08 -5.65
CA ASN A 281 -81.14 12.23 -7.11
C ASN A 281 -82.21 11.35 -7.76
N GLN A 282 -82.53 10.18 -7.20
CA GLN A 282 -83.61 9.33 -7.68
C GLN A 282 -84.97 9.97 -7.37
N MET A 283 -85.16 10.53 -6.17
CA MET A 283 -86.34 11.32 -5.83
C MET A 283 -86.45 12.57 -6.71
N ASN A 284 -85.35 13.30 -6.91
CA ASN A 284 -85.31 14.43 -7.81
C ASN A 284 -85.54 14.01 -9.26
N ARG A 285 -85.00 12.88 -9.72
CA ARG A 285 -85.30 12.34 -11.05
C ARG A 285 -86.77 12.00 -11.17
N GLN A 286 -87.37 11.36 -10.17
CA GLN A 286 -88.81 11.08 -10.17
C GLN A 286 -89.63 12.38 -10.19
N GLY A 287 -89.23 13.39 -9.42
CA GLY A 287 -89.82 14.72 -9.44
C GLY A 287 -89.64 15.43 -10.79
N ILE A 288 -88.45 15.33 -11.39
CA ILE A 288 -88.13 15.86 -12.72
C ILE A 288 -88.89 15.09 -13.80
N TYR A 289 -89.07 13.77 -13.70
CA TYR A 289 -89.90 12.98 -14.61
C TYR A 289 -91.37 13.36 -14.47
N GLN A 290 -91.85 13.63 -13.26
CA GLN A 290 -93.20 14.15 -13.04
C GLN A 290 -93.36 15.57 -13.62
N LEU A 291 -92.35 16.44 -13.44
CA LEU A 291 -92.32 17.78 -14.01
C LEU A 291 -92.13 17.78 -15.52
N LEU A 292 -91.33 16.88 -16.10
CA LEU A 292 -91.14 16.69 -17.53
C LEU A 292 -92.35 16.02 -18.16
N ARG A 293 -93.08 15.18 -17.43
CA ARG A 293 -94.39 14.67 -17.85
C ARG A 293 -95.41 15.81 -17.86
N HIS A 294 -95.47 16.62 -16.81
CA HIS A 294 -96.29 17.84 -16.78
C HIS A 294 -95.89 18.87 -17.85
N LYS A 295 -94.59 19.05 -18.08
CA LYS A 295 -94.01 19.92 -19.11
C LYS A 295 -94.25 19.35 -20.49
N GLY A 296 -94.17 18.04 -20.67
CA GLY A 296 -94.51 17.32 -21.88
C GLY A 296 -96.00 17.42 -22.20
N ASP A 297 -96.87 17.30 -21.19
CA ASP A 297 -98.33 17.47 -21.32
C ASP A 297 -98.69 18.93 -21.65
N THR A 298 -98.03 19.91 -21.01
CA THR A 298 -98.19 21.34 -21.33
C THR A 298 -97.55 21.74 -22.67
N LEU A 299 -96.40 21.16 -23.04
CA LEU A 299 -95.78 21.35 -24.36
C LEU A 299 -96.54 20.62 -25.46
N HIS A 300 -97.20 19.48 -25.21
CA HIS A 300 -98.14 18.86 -26.16
C HIS A 300 -99.40 19.72 -26.33
N SER A 301 -99.80 20.41 -25.26
CA SER A 301 -100.88 21.41 -25.30
C SER A 301 -100.46 22.66 -26.10
N LEU A 302 -99.19 23.09 -25.98
CA LEU A 302 -98.62 24.27 -26.66
C LEU A 302 -98.11 23.97 -28.09
N ALA A 303 -97.69 22.74 -28.40
CA ALA A 303 -97.25 22.32 -29.74
C ALA A 303 -98.41 22.21 -30.73
N ARG A 304 -99.68 22.26 -30.26
CA ARG A 304 -100.85 22.51 -31.10
C ARG A 304 -100.94 23.96 -31.59
N LEU A 305 -100.13 24.88 -31.05
CA LEU A 305 -100.26 26.32 -31.27
C LEU A 305 -99.06 26.99 -31.94
N ASN A 306 -97.88 26.35 -32.10
CA ASN A 306 -96.82 26.96 -32.91
C ASN A 306 -95.68 26.02 -33.40
N PRO A 307 -95.36 25.99 -34.72
CA PRO A 307 -94.34 25.11 -35.32
C PRO A 307 -92.86 25.38 -34.96
N TRP A 308 -92.52 26.54 -34.39
CA TRP A 308 -91.11 26.95 -34.16
C TRP A 308 -90.40 26.24 -32.98
N THR A 309 -91.11 25.47 -32.16
CA THR A 309 -90.54 24.80 -30.98
C THR A 309 -89.79 23.49 -31.31
N LEU A 310 -89.96 22.94 -32.51
CA LEU A 310 -89.33 21.69 -32.95
C LEU A 310 -87.85 21.84 -33.28
N GLU A 311 -87.41 22.99 -33.81
CA GLU A 311 -85.99 23.22 -34.16
C GLU A 311 -85.09 23.34 -32.93
N MET A 312 -85.56 23.97 -31.84
CA MET A 312 -84.80 24.04 -30.59
C MET A 312 -84.62 22.67 -29.92
N ILE A 313 -85.64 21.81 -30.01
CA ILE A 313 -85.57 20.45 -29.44
C ILE A 313 -84.55 19.59 -30.22
N TYR A 314 -84.51 19.73 -31.55
CA TYR A 314 -83.50 19.05 -32.38
C TYR A 314 -82.07 19.52 -32.10
N ALA A 315 -81.85 20.81 -31.86
CA ALA A 315 -80.51 21.33 -31.53
C ALA A 315 -79.96 20.81 -30.19
N VAL A 316 -80.83 20.57 -29.20
CA VAL A 316 -80.44 20.00 -27.90
C VAL A 316 -80.10 18.51 -28.04
N LEU A 317 -80.89 17.75 -28.79
CA LEU A 317 -80.65 16.33 -29.06
C LEU A 317 -79.32 16.07 -29.79
N ILE A 318 -78.92 16.96 -30.71
CA ILE A 318 -77.65 16.85 -31.42
C ILE A 318 -76.44 17.05 -30.48
N LYS A 319 -76.55 17.96 -29.50
CA LYS A 319 -75.48 18.18 -28.51
C LYS A 319 -75.33 17.00 -27.55
N GLU A 320 -76.44 16.37 -27.16
CA GLU A 320 -76.43 15.16 -26.32
C GLU A 320 -75.69 14.00 -27.01
N HIS A 321 -75.93 13.79 -28.30
CA HIS A 321 -75.27 12.74 -29.08
C HIS A 321 -73.76 13.00 -29.23
N HIS A 322 -73.35 14.26 -29.38
CA HIS A 322 -71.93 14.60 -29.47
C HIS A 322 -71.19 14.37 -28.14
N PHE A 323 -71.85 14.61 -27.01
CA PHE A 323 -71.28 14.32 -25.69
C PHE A 323 -71.09 12.81 -25.46
N GLN A 324 -72.05 11.99 -25.90
CA GLN A 324 -71.94 10.52 -25.82
C GLN A 324 -70.78 10.00 -26.67
N GLU A 325 -70.60 10.54 -27.87
CA GLU A 325 -69.47 10.18 -28.75
C GLU A 325 -68.11 10.53 -28.13
N LEU A 326 -67.98 11.72 -27.53
CA LEU A 326 -66.76 12.12 -26.82
C LEU A 326 -66.48 11.23 -25.60
N SER A 327 -67.52 10.86 -24.85
CA SER A 327 -67.39 9.93 -23.72
C SER A 327 -66.87 8.56 -24.16
N PHE A 328 -67.35 8.05 -25.30
CA PHE A 328 -66.89 6.78 -25.86
C PHE A 328 -65.43 6.84 -26.31
N GLN A 329 -64.99 7.95 -26.90
CA GLN A 329 -63.60 8.14 -27.32
C GLN A 329 -62.64 8.19 -26.12
N ILE A 330 -63.03 8.82 -25.01
CA ILE A 330 -62.23 8.85 -23.77
C ILE A 330 -62.08 7.44 -23.18
N GLU A 331 -63.16 6.66 -23.16
CA GLU A 331 -63.14 5.29 -22.64
C GLU A 331 -62.24 4.37 -23.48
N ASN A 332 -62.24 4.55 -24.80
CA ASN A 332 -61.37 3.80 -25.71
C ASN A 332 -59.87 4.18 -25.53
N LEU A 333 -59.56 5.46 -25.32
CA LEU A 333 -58.19 5.90 -25.02
C LEU A 333 -57.70 5.36 -23.67
N HIS A 334 -58.57 5.30 -22.66
CA HIS A 334 -58.24 4.67 -21.37
C HIS A 334 -57.91 3.18 -21.54
N LEU A 335 -58.70 2.45 -22.34
CA LEU A 335 -58.44 1.04 -22.61
C LEU A 335 -57.07 0.84 -23.27
N GLN A 336 -56.74 1.66 -24.28
CA GLN A 336 -55.42 1.62 -24.94
C GLN A 336 -54.27 1.92 -23.97
N HIS A 337 -54.43 2.86 -23.04
CA HIS A 337 -53.42 3.14 -22.03
C HIS A 337 -53.17 1.93 -21.12
N THR A 338 -54.25 1.27 -20.67
CA THR A 338 -54.12 0.09 -19.80
C THR A 338 -53.46 -1.09 -20.49
N GLU A 339 -53.70 -1.29 -21.80
CA GLU A 339 -53.00 -2.33 -22.58
C GLU A 339 -51.49 -2.03 -22.68
N LYS A 340 -51.11 -0.76 -22.84
CA LYS A 340 -49.71 -0.35 -22.89
C LYS A 340 -48.99 -0.47 -21.56
N ASP A 341 -49.67 -0.20 -20.44
CA ASP A 341 -49.10 -0.41 -19.11
C ASP A 341 -48.78 -1.89 -18.86
N LEU A 342 -49.66 -2.81 -19.28
CA LEU A 342 -49.41 -4.25 -19.19
C LEU A 342 -48.23 -4.70 -20.06
N GLU A 343 -48.07 -4.12 -21.25
CA GLU A 343 -46.93 -4.36 -22.14
C GLU A 343 -45.61 -3.93 -21.48
N ILE A 344 -45.59 -2.74 -20.85
CA ILE A 344 -44.43 -2.22 -20.11
C ILE A 344 -44.05 -3.15 -18.94
N ASP A 345 -45.02 -3.63 -18.17
CA ASP A 345 -44.74 -4.51 -17.04
C ASP A 345 -44.21 -5.89 -17.50
N SER A 346 -44.67 -6.40 -18.64
CA SER A 346 -44.13 -7.62 -19.24
C SER A 346 -42.66 -7.47 -19.68
N LEU A 347 -42.29 -6.29 -20.23
CA LEU A 347 -40.93 -5.98 -20.63
C LEU A 347 -40.00 -5.80 -19.43
N LYS A 348 -40.47 -5.13 -18.36
CA LYS A 348 -39.72 -5.00 -17.10
C LYS A 348 -39.39 -6.36 -16.51
N LYS A 349 -40.36 -7.28 -16.48
CA LYS A 349 -40.14 -8.65 -15.99
C LYS A 349 -39.08 -9.39 -16.80
N THR A 350 -39.15 -9.30 -18.13
CA THR A 350 -38.17 -9.92 -19.03
C THR A 350 -36.77 -9.35 -18.83
N LEU A 351 -36.65 -8.04 -18.59
CA LEU A 351 -35.39 -7.38 -18.30
C LEU A 351 -34.80 -7.85 -16.97
N GLN A 352 -35.63 -7.98 -15.93
CA GLN A 352 -35.23 -8.52 -14.64
C GLN A 352 -34.67 -9.96 -14.77
N GLU A 353 -35.38 -10.85 -15.46
CA GLU A 353 -34.93 -12.23 -15.69
C GLU A 353 -33.57 -12.30 -16.43
N LYS A 354 -33.33 -11.39 -17.38
CA LYS A 354 -32.03 -11.31 -18.07
C LYS A 354 -30.92 -10.78 -17.16
N THR A 355 -31.21 -9.80 -16.30
CA THR A 355 -30.22 -9.27 -15.35
C THR A 355 -29.81 -10.31 -14.30
N GLU A 356 -30.73 -11.15 -13.85
CA GLU A 356 -30.44 -12.25 -12.91
C GLU A 356 -29.51 -13.30 -13.55
N LYS A 357 -29.77 -13.70 -14.81
CA LYS A 357 -28.90 -14.60 -15.56
C LYS A 357 -27.49 -14.04 -15.80
N LEU A 358 -27.37 -12.73 -16.04
CA LEU A 358 -26.07 -12.07 -16.16
C LEU A 358 -25.30 -12.07 -14.82
N ALA A 359 -25.99 -11.90 -13.70
CA ALA A 359 -25.36 -12.01 -12.38
C ALA A 359 -24.87 -13.44 -12.08
N GLU A 360 -25.65 -14.46 -12.45
CA GLU A 360 -25.25 -15.87 -12.32
C GLU A 360 -24.00 -16.20 -13.14
N THR A 361 -23.97 -15.79 -14.41
CA THR A 361 -22.80 -16.00 -15.29
C THR A 361 -21.56 -15.28 -14.79
N ALA A 362 -21.68 -14.02 -14.33
CA ALA A 362 -20.57 -13.29 -13.73
C ALA A 362 -19.99 -14.01 -12.50
N ASN A 363 -20.85 -14.59 -11.64
CA ASN A 363 -20.41 -15.37 -10.50
C ASN A 363 -19.66 -16.65 -10.90
N THR A 364 -20.08 -17.33 -11.98
CA THR A 364 -19.37 -18.52 -12.48
C THR A 364 -17.98 -18.18 -13.03
N ILE A 365 -17.85 -17.06 -13.74
CA ILE A 365 -16.56 -16.58 -14.25
C ILE A 365 -15.62 -16.28 -13.08
N HIS A 366 -16.10 -15.58 -12.05
CA HIS A 366 -15.30 -15.27 -10.87
C HIS A 366 -14.81 -16.53 -10.14
N GLY A 367 -15.65 -17.58 -10.08
CA GLY A 367 -15.26 -18.89 -9.53
C GLY A 367 -14.16 -19.59 -10.35
N LEU A 368 -14.20 -19.48 -11.68
CA LEU A 368 -13.18 -20.03 -12.56
C LEU A 368 -11.86 -19.28 -12.45
N GLU A 369 -11.88 -17.95 -12.37
CA GLU A 369 -10.70 -17.10 -12.17
C GLU A 369 -9.97 -17.41 -10.85
N LYS A 370 -10.74 -17.68 -9.79
CA LYS A 370 -10.20 -18.11 -8.51
C LYS A 370 -9.49 -19.46 -8.62
N ASN A 371 -10.11 -20.43 -9.30
CA ASN A 371 -9.52 -21.75 -9.50
C ASN A 371 -8.25 -21.71 -10.37
N THR A 372 -8.19 -20.85 -11.38
CA THR A 372 -6.96 -20.64 -12.17
C THR A 372 -5.85 -20.00 -11.34
N SER A 373 -6.19 -19.07 -10.44
CA SER A 373 -5.22 -18.43 -9.54
C SER A 373 -4.65 -19.41 -8.51
N GLU A 374 -5.43 -20.42 -8.10
CA GLU A 374 -4.96 -21.50 -7.21
C GLU A 374 -4.05 -22.51 -7.94
N LEU A 375 -4.28 -22.76 -9.23
CA LEU A 375 -3.40 -23.58 -10.08
C LEU A 375 -2.05 -22.91 -10.36
N GLU A 376 -1.99 -21.58 -10.43
CA GLU A 376 -0.74 -20.82 -10.59
C GLU A 376 0.13 -20.80 -9.32
N LYS A 377 -0.47 -21.07 -8.14
CA LYS A 377 0.24 -21.12 -6.85
C LYS A 377 0.85 -22.49 -6.53
N LEU A 378 0.72 -23.49 -7.41
CA LEU A 378 1.42 -24.77 -7.24
C LEU A 378 2.93 -24.55 -7.45
N PRO A 379 3.77 -24.86 -6.43
CA PRO A 379 5.19 -24.59 -6.50
C PRO A 379 5.87 -25.44 -7.57
N SER A 380 6.71 -24.79 -8.38
CA SER A 380 7.64 -25.38 -9.35
C SER A 380 8.78 -26.21 -8.71
N ALA A 381 8.52 -26.83 -7.56
CA ALA A 381 9.49 -27.60 -6.79
C ALA A 381 9.45 -29.09 -7.16
N VAL A 382 9.77 -29.40 -8.41
CA VAL A 382 10.35 -30.71 -8.79
C VAL A 382 11.44 -30.45 -9.82
N SER A 383 12.59 -29.97 -9.34
CA SER A 383 13.87 -30.11 -10.04
C SER A 383 14.97 -30.17 -9.00
N CYS A 384 15.79 -31.22 -9.13
CA CYS A 384 16.82 -31.70 -8.21
C CYS A 384 16.23 -32.42 -6.99
N GLU A 385 16.47 -33.70 -6.74
CA GLU A 385 17.63 -34.55 -7.07
C GLU A 385 17.14 -35.97 -7.37
N LEU A 386 17.45 -36.53 -8.53
CA LEU A 386 17.47 -37.99 -8.69
C LEU A 386 18.49 -38.34 -9.78
N SER A 387 19.69 -38.72 -9.34
CA SER A 387 20.65 -39.43 -10.16
C SER A 387 20.14 -40.84 -10.40
N VAL A 388 19.27 -41.03 -11.39
CA VAL A 388 18.81 -42.37 -11.81
C VAL A 388 18.80 -42.45 -13.34
N SER A 389 19.51 -43.47 -13.82
CA SER A 389 19.36 -44.20 -15.07
C SER A 389 18.83 -43.45 -16.31
N THR A 390 19.66 -43.38 -17.35
CA THR A 390 19.43 -42.75 -18.66
C THR A 390 18.15 -43.16 -19.42
N LYS A 391 17.35 -44.11 -18.91
CA LYS A 391 16.03 -44.46 -19.44
C LYS A 391 14.87 -43.63 -18.87
N GLU A 392 14.98 -43.12 -17.64
CA GLU A 392 13.89 -42.35 -17.02
C GLU A 392 13.91 -40.88 -17.44
N ALA A 393 15.09 -40.32 -17.74
CA ALA A 393 15.24 -38.97 -18.26
C ALA A 393 14.53 -38.75 -19.62
N MET A 394 14.47 -39.78 -20.48
CA MET A 394 13.73 -39.71 -21.74
C MET A 394 12.22 -39.65 -21.55
N GLY A 395 11.69 -40.39 -20.57
CA GLY A 395 10.26 -40.34 -20.22
C GLY A 395 9.85 -38.97 -19.70
N VAL A 396 10.67 -38.36 -18.84
CA VAL A 396 10.40 -37.02 -18.29
C VAL A 396 10.41 -35.95 -19.38
N LEU A 397 11.33 -36.03 -20.35
CA LEU A 397 11.34 -35.10 -21.49
C LEU A 397 10.12 -35.27 -22.40
N TYR A 398 9.67 -36.51 -22.63
CA TYR A 398 8.46 -36.79 -23.40
C TYR A 398 7.20 -36.21 -22.73
N TYR A 399 7.02 -36.46 -21.43
CA TYR A 399 5.89 -35.88 -20.67
C TYR A 399 5.97 -34.35 -20.59
N ARG A 400 7.17 -33.78 -20.49
CA ARG A 400 7.34 -32.32 -20.51
C ARG A 400 6.94 -31.72 -21.86
N THR A 401 7.23 -32.39 -22.97
CA THR A 401 6.77 -31.94 -24.30
C THR A 401 5.26 -32.08 -24.47
N GLU A 402 4.65 -33.17 -23.99
CA GLU A 402 3.19 -33.33 -24.02
C GLU A 402 2.48 -32.30 -23.15
N LEU A 403 2.98 -32.01 -21.94
CA LEU A 403 2.44 -30.97 -21.07
C LEU A 403 2.60 -29.58 -21.70
N SER A 404 3.72 -29.31 -22.38
CA SER A 404 3.90 -28.06 -23.12
C SER A 404 2.91 -27.93 -24.28
N HIS A 405 2.64 -29.01 -25.01
CA HIS A 405 1.64 -29.01 -26.09
C HIS A 405 0.22 -28.82 -25.55
N LEU A 406 -0.14 -29.50 -24.47
CA LEU A 406 -1.44 -29.33 -23.81
C LEU A 406 -1.61 -27.89 -23.30
N ARG A 407 -0.57 -27.29 -22.73
CA ARG A 407 -0.59 -25.88 -22.32
C ARG A 407 -0.89 -24.95 -23.50
N ILE A 408 -0.20 -25.13 -24.63
CA ILE A 408 -0.43 -24.31 -25.84
C ILE A 408 -1.87 -24.48 -26.35
N ILE A 409 -2.41 -25.71 -26.32
CA ILE A 409 -3.80 -25.97 -26.73
C ILE A 409 -4.79 -25.27 -25.80
N ILE A 410 -4.57 -25.34 -24.48
CA ILE A 410 -5.42 -24.67 -23.49
C ILE A 410 -5.36 -23.15 -23.68
N GLU A 411 -4.17 -22.56 -23.82
CA GLU A 411 -3.98 -21.13 -24.05
C GLU A 411 -4.69 -20.68 -25.34
N LYS A 412 -4.60 -21.46 -26.41
CA LYS A 412 -5.29 -21.19 -27.68
C LYS A 412 -6.82 -21.23 -27.49
N ASN A 413 -7.35 -22.26 -26.83
CA ASN A 413 -8.79 -22.39 -26.60
C ASN A 413 -9.32 -21.29 -25.68
N MET A 414 -8.55 -20.88 -24.67
CA MET A 414 -8.91 -19.75 -23.81
C MET A 414 -8.93 -18.43 -24.58
N MET A 415 -7.96 -18.19 -25.47
CA MET A 415 -7.95 -17.01 -26.32
C MET A 415 -9.16 -17.00 -27.27
N GLU A 416 -9.48 -18.12 -27.89
CA GLU A 416 -10.63 -18.24 -28.79
C GLU A 416 -11.96 -18.03 -28.04
N PHE A 417 -12.09 -18.63 -26.85
CA PHE A 417 -13.25 -18.41 -25.98
C PHE A 417 -13.37 -16.93 -25.57
N LYS A 418 -12.26 -16.32 -25.16
CA LYS A 418 -12.22 -14.88 -24.81
C LYS A 418 -12.65 -14.01 -25.98
N THR A 419 -12.14 -14.25 -27.19
CA THR A 419 -12.53 -13.47 -28.38
C THR A 419 -14.01 -13.64 -28.72
N ASN A 420 -14.56 -14.85 -28.57
CA ASN A 420 -16.00 -15.08 -28.80
C ASN A 420 -16.86 -14.34 -27.77
N LEU A 421 -16.42 -14.34 -26.50
CA LEU A 421 -17.11 -13.62 -25.42
C LEU A 421 -17.04 -12.10 -25.61
N GLU A 422 -15.91 -11.58 -26.09
CA GLU A 422 -15.76 -10.15 -26.44
C GLU A 422 -16.68 -9.74 -27.60
N VAL A 423 -16.83 -10.60 -28.61
CA VAL A 423 -17.77 -10.37 -29.73
C VAL A 423 -19.22 -10.40 -29.23
N GLU A 424 -19.62 -11.42 -28.46
CA GLU A 424 -20.98 -11.49 -27.91
C GLU A 424 -21.30 -10.31 -26.99
N MET A 425 -20.34 -9.89 -26.15
CA MET A 425 -20.48 -8.70 -25.30
C MET A 425 -20.61 -7.42 -26.14
N SER A 426 -19.85 -7.30 -27.24
CA SER A 426 -19.95 -6.17 -28.15
C SER A 426 -21.32 -6.11 -28.83
N ASP A 427 -21.84 -7.24 -29.31
CA ASP A 427 -23.15 -7.33 -29.95
C ASP A 427 -24.29 -7.01 -28.97
N LEU A 428 -24.20 -7.51 -27.73
CA LEU A 428 -25.13 -7.16 -26.64
C LEU A 428 -25.06 -5.68 -26.28
N SER A 429 -23.86 -5.10 -26.27
CA SER A 429 -23.68 -3.66 -26.02
C SER A 429 -24.32 -2.82 -27.12
N ILE A 430 -24.16 -3.20 -28.39
CA ILE A 430 -24.78 -2.52 -29.53
C ILE A 430 -26.31 -2.63 -29.47
N ASP A 431 -26.87 -3.82 -29.20
CA ASP A 431 -28.32 -4.03 -29.07
C ASP A 431 -28.90 -3.22 -27.88
N CYS A 432 -28.19 -3.18 -26.75
CA CYS A 432 -28.61 -2.40 -25.59
C CYS A 432 -28.59 -0.90 -25.88
N ASN A 433 -27.52 -0.39 -26.49
CA ASN A 433 -27.41 1.02 -26.87
C ASN A 433 -28.47 1.44 -27.89
N THR A 434 -28.80 0.56 -28.84
CA THR A 434 -29.86 0.80 -29.83
C THR A 434 -31.22 0.92 -29.13
N LYS A 435 -31.56 -0.01 -28.23
CA LYS A 435 -32.80 0.05 -27.44
C LYS A 435 -32.88 1.25 -26.51
N VAL A 436 -31.76 1.63 -25.89
CA VAL A 436 -31.69 2.85 -25.07
C VAL A 436 -31.94 4.09 -25.92
N SER A 437 -31.43 4.13 -27.15
CA SER A 437 -31.70 5.23 -28.09
C SER A 437 -33.17 5.28 -28.49
N GLU A 438 -33.78 4.14 -28.83
CA GLU A 438 -35.21 4.04 -29.17
C GLU A 438 -36.11 4.46 -28.01
N LEU A 439 -35.82 4.01 -26.79
CA LEU A 439 -36.55 4.40 -25.59
C LEU A 439 -36.38 5.89 -25.27
N SER A 440 -35.18 6.43 -25.49
CA SER A 440 -34.92 7.86 -25.28
C SER A 440 -35.73 8.72 -26.26
N GLU A 441 -35.83 8.30 -27.52
CA GLU A 441 -36.66 8.95 -28.53
C GLU A 441 -38.16 8.85 -28.18
N MET A 442 -38.62 7.69 -27.71
CA MET A 442 -40.00 7.50 -27.28
C MET A 442 -40.36 8.38 -26.08
N ILE A 443 -39.48 8.46 -25.07
CA ILE A 443 -39.65 9.35 -23.90
C ILE A 443 -39.68 10.82 -24.35
N PHE A 444 -38.82 11.20 -25.30
CA PHE A 444 -38.78 12.55 -25.84
C PHE A 444 -40.11 12.91 -26.54
N ASN A 445 -40.64 12.01 -27.37
CA ASN A 445 -41.92 12.21 -28.05
C ASN A 445 -43.09 12.27 -27.05
N MET A 446 -43.14 11.37 -26.06
CA MET A 446 -44.14 11.44 -24.98
C MET A 446 -44.08 12.75 -24.21
N LYS A 447 -42.89 13.31 -23.99
CA LYS A 447 -42.74 14.61 -23.34
C LYS A 447 -43.33 15.74 -24.17
N ILE A 448 -43.11 15.73 -25.49
CA ILE A 448 -43.72 16.70 -26.41
C ILE A 448 -45.24 16.60 -26.36
N ASP A 449 -45.79 15.38 -26.42
CA ASP A 449 -47.24 15.16 -26.37
C ASP A 449 -47.84 15.64 -25.03
N LEU A 450 -47.15 15.40 -23.91
CA LEU A 450 -47.57 15.86 -22.59
C LEU A 450 -47.53 17.40 -22.49
N GLU A 451 -46.51 18.04 -23.04
CA GLU A 451 -46.39 19.49 -23.10
C GLU A 451 -47.52 20.09 -23.95
N SER A 452 -47.83 19.48 -25.10
CA SER A 452 -48.98 19.86 -25.94
C SER A 452 -50.30 19.73 -25.17
N ALA A 453 -50.56 18.58 -24.56
CA ALA A 453 -51.76 18.35 -23.76
C ALA A 453 -51.89 19.33 -22.58
N CYS A 454 -50.77 19.71 -21.94
CA CYS A 454 -50.75 20.73 -20.91
C CYS A 454 -51.10 22.13 -21.46
N THR A 455 -50.66 22.47 -22.67
CA THR A 455 -51.07 23.72 -23.32
C THR A 455 -52.55 23.73 -23.67
N ASP A 456 -53.08 22.61 -24.16
CA ASP A 456 -54.51 22.46 -24.46
C ASP A 456 -55.37 22.55 -23.19
N ALA A 457 -54.94 21.91 -22.10
CA ALA A 457 -55.63 22.00 -20.81
C ALA A 457 -55.61 23.44 -20.25
N LYS A 458 -54.51 24.19 -20.42
CA LYS A 458 -54.45 25.62 -20.05
C LYS A 458 -55.40 26.46 -20.89
N ASN A 459 -55.46 26.22 -22.19
CA ASN A 459 -56.39 26.90 -23.10
C ASN A 459 -57.84 26.60 -22.72
N TYR A 460 -58.16 25.34 -22.43
CA TYR A 460 -59.50 24.94 -21.98
C TYR A 460 -59.88 25.57 -20.63
N LYS A 461 -58.93 25.67 -19.69
CA LYS A 461 -59.14 26.37 -18.42
C LYS A 461 -59.41 27.88 -18.63
N LEU A 462 -58.72 28.51 -19.59
CA LEU A 462 -58.97 29.90 -19.95
C LEU A 462 -60.38 30.07 -20.53
N GLN A 463 -60.78 29.19 -21.45
CA GLN A 463 -62.14 29.17 -22.00
C GLN A 463 -63.21 28.96 -20.93
N LEU A 464 -62.99 28.07 -19.97
CA LEU A 464 -63.90 27.89 -18.83
C LEU A 464 -64.01 29.16 -17.97
N SER A 465 -62.89 29.86 -17.77
CA SER A 465 -62.91 31.15 -17.04
C SER A 465 -63.67 32.24 -17.81
N GLU A 466 -63.55 32.29 -19.14
CA GLU A 466 -64.31 33.21 -19.98
C GLU A 466 -65.79 32.88 -19.96
N ASN A 467 -66.15 31.60 -20.09
CA ASN A 467 -67.54 31.15 -19.97
C ASN A 467 -68.14 31.45 -18.59
N ALA A 468 -67.35 31.32 -17.51
CA ALA A 468 -67.80 31.68 -16.16
C ALA A 468 -68.09 33.18 -16.04
N LYS A 469 -67.26 34.05 -16.64
CA LYS A 469 -67.52 35.50 -16.69
C LYS A 469 -68.79 35.81 -17.47
N LEU A 470 -68.96 35.17 -18.63
CA LEU A 470 -70.15 35.36 -19.48
C LEU A 470 -71.43 34.91 -18.76
N HIS A 471 -71.36 33.82 -17.97
CA HIS A 471 -72.46 33.39 -17.12
C HIS A 471 -72.80 34.39 -16.02
N GLU A 472 -71.80 35.02 -15.39
CA GLU A 472 -72.04 36.05 -14.38
C GLU A 472 -72.64 37.33 -15.00
N GLU A 473 -72.18 37.74 -16.18
CA GLU A 473 -72.79 38.84 -16.94
C GLU A 473 -74.25 38.53 -17.32
N LEU A 474 -74.54 37.32 -17.81
CA LEU A 474 -75.91 36.88 -18.09
C LEU A 474 -76.79 36.88 -16.84
N LYS A 475 -76.23 36.47 -15.70
CA LYS A 475 -76.93 36.49 -14.41
C LYS A 475 -77.24 37.93 -13.97
N GLN A 476 -76.27 38.85 -14.06
CA GLN A 476 -76.49 40.27 -13.75
C GLN A 476 -77.54 40.91 -14.68
N ASN A 477 -77.51 40.58 -15.96
CA ASN A 477 -78.53 41.03 -16.92
C ASN A 477 -79.92 40.47 -16.57
N TYR A 478 -80.00 39.20 -16.17
CA TYR A 478 -81.25 38.58 -15.72
C TYR A 478 -81.80 39.21 -14.43
N GLU A 479 -80.93 39.49 -13.45
CA GLU A 479 -81.29 40.21 -12.22
C GLU A 479 -81.77 41.64 -12.51
N SER A 480 -81.12 42.33 -13.46
CA SER A 480 -81.53 43.68 -13.91
C SER A 480 -82.91 43.65 -14.60
N LEU A 481 -83.17 42.64 -15.44
CA LEU A 481 -84.49 42.43 -16.04
C LEU A 481 -85.57 42.10 -15.00
N LEU A 482 -85.25 41.26 -14.00
CA LEU A 482 -86.14 40.96 -12.88
C LEU A 482 -86.50 42.21 -12.07
N MET A 483 -85.53 43.11 -11.87
CA MET A 483 -85.77 44.40 -11.21
C MET A 483 -86.69 45.30 -12.03
N LEU A 484 -86.51 45.38 -13.35
CA LEU A 484 -87.39 46.14 -14.24
C LEU A 484 -88.82 45.57 -14.24
N CYS A 485 -88.98 44.24 -14.36
CA CYS A 485 -90.30 43.61 -14.27
C CYS A 485 -90.94 43.78 -12.87
N SER A 486 -90.16 43.84 -11.80
CA SER A 486 -90.67 44.09 -10.45
C SER A 486 -91.16 45.54 -10.25
N VAL A 487 -90.65 46.49 -11.04
CA VAL A 487 -91.12 47.88 -11.06
C VAL A 487 -92.47 47.96 -11.78
N GLU A 488 -92.62 47.29 -12.93
CA GLU A 488 -93.91 47.23 -13.66
C GLU A 488 -95.03 46.59 -12.81
N VAL A 489 -94.73 45.53 -12.05
CA VAL A 489 -95.74 44.87 -11.18
C VAL A 489 -96.15 45.77 -10.00
N LYS A 490 -95.26 46.65 -9.51
CA LYS A 490 -95.61 47.61 -8.46
C LYS A 490 -96.48 48.75 -8.98
N GLU A 491 -96.27 49.21 -10.21
CA GLU A 491 -97.14 50.21 -10.84
C GLU A 491 -98.56 49.66 -11.10
N GLU A 492 -98.67 48.38 -11.50
CA GLU A 492 -99.97 47.73 -11.70
C GLU A 492 -100.73 47.57 -10.38
N ASN A 493 -100.04 47.19 -9.27
CA ASN A 493 -100.66 47.06 -7.95
C ASN A 493 -101.13 48.41 -7.37
N VAL A 494 -100.34 49.48 -7.55
CA VAL A 494 -100.75 50.83 -7.10
C VAL A 494 -101.98 51.31 -7.89
N ARG A 495 -102.08 51.00 -9.19
CA ARG A 495 -103.29 51.31 -9.98
C ARG A 495 -104.53 50.59 -9.47
N VAL A 496 -104.40 49.33 -9.04
CA VAL A 496 -105.51 48.54 -8.51
C VAL A 496 -105.97 49.06 -7.15
N GLU A 497 -105.05 49.40 -6.24
CA GLU A 497 -105.38 49.99 -4.93
C GLU A 497 -106.07 51.36 -5.08
N LEU A 498 -105.55 52.24 -5.95
CA LEU A 498 -106.17 53.54 -6.22
C LEU A 498 -107.59 53.38 -6.79
N TRP A 499 -107.80 52.38 -7.65
CA TRP A 499 -109.12 52.11 -8.25
C TRP A 499 -110.12 51.60 -7.20
N ASN A 500 -109.66 50.82 -6.22
CA ASN A 500 -110.49 50.35 -5.12
C ASN A 500 -110.87 51.48 -4.16
N GLU A 501 -109.93 52.36 -3.80
CA GLU A 501 -110.23 53.55 -2.98
C GLU A 501 -111.21 54.50 -3.67
N ILE A 502 -111.02 54.73 -4.98
CA ILE A 502 -111.96 55.53 -5.78
C ILE A 502 -113.36 54.90 -5.78
N ASN A 503 -113.45 53.57 -5.85
CA ASN A 503 -114.74 52.86 -5.79
C ASN A 503 -115.39 52.90 -4.40
N GLU A 504 -114.64 52.83 -3.32
CA GLU A 504 -115.19 53.00 -1.97
C GLU A 504 -115.79 54.41 -1.77
N VAL A 505 -115.08 55.45 -2.23
CA VAL A 505 -115.60 56.83 -2.20
C VAL A 505 -116.85 56.98 -3.07
N LEU A 506 -116.88 56.34 -4.24
CA LEU A 506 -118.04 56.30 -5.13
C LEU A 506 -119.24 55.56 -4.52
N ASN A 507 -119.00 54.55 -3.69
CA ASN A 507 -120.05 53.77 -3.03
C ASN A 507 -120.66 54.52 -1.84
N ALA A 508 -119.86 55.33 -1.12
CA ALA A 508 -120.32 56.15 0.01
C ALA A 508 -121.10 57.41 -0.39
N CYS A 509 -121.02 57.86 -1.65
CA CYS A 509 -121.71 59.06 -2.12
C CYS A 509 -123.21 58.83 -2.38
N GLU A 510 -124.05 59.79 -1.98
CA GLU A 510 -125.48 59.79 -2.32
C GLU A 510 -125.72 59.86 -3.85
N PRO A 511 -126.82 59.29 -4.38
CA PRO A 511 -127.05 59.15 -5.83
C PRO A 511 -126.95 60.45 -6.64
N GLY A 512 -127.28 61.59 -6.03
CA GLY A 512 -127.16 62.91 -6.66
C GLY A 512 -125.72 63.38 -6.87
N ASN A 513 -124.79 62.97 -6.01
CA ASN A 513 -123.38 63.38 -6.04
C ASN A 513 -122.49 62.47 -6.90
N LYS A 514 -122.91 61.22 -7.16
CA LYS A 514 -122.17 60.30 -8.07
C LYS A 514 -122.04 60.88 -9.48
N LYS A 515 -123.06 61.60 -9.96
CA LYS A 515 -123.07 62.20 -11.30
C LYS A 515 -122.10 63.38 -11.43
N LEU A 516 -121.90 64.14 -10.35
CA LEU A 516 -120.91 65.22 -10.30
C LEU A 516 -119.48 64.67 -10.14
N PHE A 517 -119.31 63.61 -9.35
CA PHE A 517 -118.02 62.92 -9.21
C PHE A 517 -117.52 62.34 -10.53
N TRP A 518 -118.38 61.63 -11.28
CA TRP A 518 -118.02 61.13 -12.62
C TRP A 518 -117.72 62.24 -13.63
N LYS A 519 -118.38 63.40 -13.50
CA LYS A 519 -118.11 64.57 -14.34
C LYS A 519 -116.76 65.20 -13.99
N TRP A 520 -116.43 65.32 -12.71
CA TRP A 520 -115.12 65.77 -12.23
C TRP A 520 -114.02 64.80 -12.69
N LEU A 521 -114.17 63.49 -12.44
CA LEU A 521 -113.20 62.45 -12.84
C LEU A 521 -112.92 62.44 -14.35
N ASN A 522 -113.93 62.67 -15.19
CA ASN A 522 -113.74 62.79 -16.64
C ASN A 522 -113.03 64.09 -17.05
N ILE A 523 -113.21 65.19 -16.31
CA ILE A 523 -112.46 66.43 -16.53
C ILE A 523 -111.00 66.25 -16.10
N THR A 524 -110.74 65.67 -14.92
CA THR A 524 -109.37 65.37 -14.47
C THR A 524 -108.66 64.36 -15.38
N LYS A 525 -109.39 63.37 -15.91
CA LYS A 525 -108.85 62.45 -16.92
C LYS A 525 -108.52 63.15 -18.24
N GLN A 526 -109.33 64.12 -18.68
CA GLN A 526 -109.02 64.94 -19.86
C GLN A 526 -107.85 65.91 -19.62
N GLU A 527 -107.67 66.43 -18.41
CA GLU A 527 -106.52 67.27 -18.04
C GLU A 527 -105.22 66.45 -17.91
N LEU A 528 -105.29 65.23 -17.37
CA LEU A 528 -104.15 64.30 -17.28
C LEU A 528 -103.77 63.68 -18.63
N GLN A 529 -104.74 63.47 -19.53
CA GLN A 529 -104.48 63.02 -20.90
C GLN A 529 -104.13 64.19 -21.86
N GLY A 530 -104.18 65.44 -21.37
CA GLY A 530 -104.00 66.66 -22.16
C GLY A 530 -102.59 67.26 -22.18
N ASN A 531 -101.61 66.68 -21.48
CA ASN A 531 -100.23 67.20 -21.44
C ASN A 531 -99.19 66.09 -21.70
N THR A 532 -99.05 65.71 -22.96
CA THR A 532 -97.80 65.17 -23.51
C THR A 532 -97.47 65.91 -24.80
N TYR A 533 -97.17 67.22 -24.67
CA TYR A 533 -96.40 67.91 -25.70
C TYR A 533 -94.95 67.45 -25.57
N GLY A 534 -94.52 66.56 -26.46
CA GLY A 534 -93.11 66.29 -26.68
C GLY A 534 -92.44 67.57 -27.20
N ILE A 535 -91.55 68.15 -26.40
CA ILE A 535 -90.66 69.22 -26.86
C ILE A 535 -89.50 68.54 -27.59
N GLN A 536 -89.46 68.64 -28.92
CA GLN A 536 -88.26 68.31 -29.69
C GLN A 536 -87.19 69.35 -29.39
N ASN A 537 -85.98 68.91 -29.01
CA ASN A 537 -84.82 69.78 -29.03
C ASN A 537 -84.39 70.04 -30.49
N GLU A 538 -83.54 71.03 -30.73
CA GLU A 538 -83.07 71.45 -32.07
C GLU A 538 -82.26 70.36 -32.82
N ARG A 539 -82.07 69.16 -32.24
CA ARG A 539 -81.38 68.02 -32.87
C ARG A 539 -82.28 66.83 -33.19
N GLY A 540 -83.58 66.92 -32.92
CA GLY A 540 -84.56 65.89 -33.33
C GLY A 540 -84.55 64.62 -32.50
N GLU A 541 -83.97 64.63 -31.30
CA GLU A 541 -84.00 63.49 -30.38
C GLU A 541 -85.18 63.64 -29.40
N MET A 542 -86.01 62.59 -29.31
CA MET A 542 -87.09 62.53 -28.32
C MET A 542 -86.51 62.14 -26.96
N ILE A 543 -86.55 63.08 -26.02
CA ILE A 543 -86.26 62.80 -24.61
C ILE A 543 -87.58 62.43 -23.95
N TRP A 544 -87.67 61.19 -23.48
CA TRP A 544 -88.74 60.73 -22.59
C TRP A 544 -88.18 60.84 -21.18
N ASP A 545 -88.90 61.51 -20.27
CA ASP A 545 -88.66 61.36 -18.84
C ASP A 545 -89.11 59.97 -18.37
#